data_AF-A0AA38USK1-F1
#
_entry.id   AF-A0AA38USK1-F1
#
_cell.length_a   1.000
_cell.length_b   1.000
_cell.length_c   1.000
_cell.angle_alpha   90.00
_cell.angle_beta   90.00
_cell.angle_gamma   90.00
#
_symmetry.space_group_name_H-M   'P 1'
#
loop_
_entity.id
_entity.type
_entity.pdbx_description
1 polymer ?
#
loop_
_entity_poly.entity_id
_entity_poly.type
_entity_poly.pdbx_seq_one_letter_code
_entity_poly.pdbx_strand_id
1 'polypeptide(L)'
;MASTSVAASSAARSAVSAAGSSVPTVYQSSSPFASLLRRSRFATFDPKIRQTYYTPPSHASRGSWGLKRPLALRRRNSFITLPAPFEDKAQFIEWSRAEDEVRFIRRFEEMQVRPVMQPKTPWAKTLGSKNSANWIIDSEFCRRYEGPEAEEEGFGSNENLLRVAAQEAQQARAREQQASVSDDLADFGKAGTGNYGHRRALKSHSVKLSPNIEAMMPDQFERYVRRLRQLRPRFKEFLRKVAADDARVLQQLKGEIAKMDNKTAKDRKLIQQQTHALENTRKSFLSSNNTLFDIAQNPSTEYHRRFIEDYTASQFADISSSNGVIIEQRPHQVGGLLYSHPTNLHTQLFATPQPGIVLQNARVKTNTHEETIFVGSFGGLMPTIKQEDRGDKIPLLDHHSLQGIEREKIRRSVAKMRMVPGTVVVEDPPLSVGRNSSGLKNTRISSSAIVVGSQAMFSNSNPYKIGSMEYVALQPPTTKSDISAGIRSRSDVKPLHAQIARNKFGRNTVSWKKNLVASSADTQGNKSTLGNGSSLLSTLQTIVNHEQPL
;
A
#
# COMPACT_ATOMS: atom_id res chain seq x y z
N MET A 1 -4.14 69.80 -4.71
CA MET A 1 -4.65 70.01 -3.33
C MET A 1 -5.05 68.64 -2.79
N ALA A 2 -4.48 68.02 -1.77
CA ALA A 2 -3.40 68.36 -0.86
C ALA A 2 -2.50 67.12 -0.68
N SER A 3 -1.21 67.37 -0.61
CA SER A 3 -0.08 66.47 -0.39
C SER A 3 0.26 66.40 1.10
N THR A 4 0.67 65.23 1.61
CA THR A 4 1.41 65.01 2.87
C THR A 4 1.86 63.53 2.85
N SER A 5 3.10 63.15 2.52
CA SER A 5 4.39 63.30 3.21
C SER A 5 4.42 62.82 4.66
N VAL A 6 4.78 61.54 4.89
CA VAL A 6 5.48 61.10 6.10
C VAL A 6 6.60 60.16 5.70
N ALA A 7 7.83 60.64 5.90
CA ALA A 7 9.06 59.89 5.84
C ALA A 7 9.61 59.68 7.27
N ALA A 8 10.51 58.70 7.38
CA ALA A 8 11.49 58.50 8.45
C ALA A 8 11.04 57.88 9.79
N SER A 9 11.40 56.61 9.99
CA SER A 9 12.20 56.16 11.15
C SER A 9 12.44 54.64 11.11
N SER A 10 13.56 54.19 10.54
CA SER A 10 14.08 52.85 10.83
C SER A 10 15.58 52.79 10.60
N ALA A 11 16.34 53.30 11.56
CA ALA A 11 17.76 53.01 11.70
C ALA A 11 18.06 52.70 13.18
N ALA A 12 18.95 51.74 13.37
CA ALA A 12 19.55 51.29 14.63
C ALA A 12 18.67 50.42 15.56
N ARG A 13 18.75 49.09 15.38
CA ARG A 13 18.87 48.18 16.53
C ARG A 13 20.03 47.22 16.31
N SER A 14 21.09 47.53 17.03
CA SER A 14 22.32 46.75 17.19
C SER A 14 22.06 45.34 17.70
N ALA A 15 22.91 44.45 17.22
CA ALA A 15 23.08 43.09 17.70
C ALA A 15 23.45 43.06 19.19
N VAL A 16 22.61 42.39 19.99
CA VAL A 16 23.01 41.84 21.29
C VAL A 16 22.64 40.36 21.26
N SER A 17 23.66 39.55 20.98
CA SER A 17 23.70 38.11 21.19
C SER A 17 23.73 37.84 22.70
N ALA A 18 22.57 37.53 23.28
CA ALA A 18 22.46 36.99 24.63
C ALA A 18 21.59 35.74 24.58
N ALA A 19 22.06 34.67 25.21
CA ALA A 19 21.34 33.42 25.43
C ALA A 19 20.09 33.69 26.30
N GLY A 20 19.03 34.15 25.65
CA GLY A 20 17.75 34.42 26.29
C GLY A 20 17.05 33.11 26.60
N SER A 21 16.80 32.86 27.88
CA SER A 21 15.75 31.93 28.32
C SER A 21 14.49 32.23 27.51
N SER A 22 14.07 31.31 26.64
CA SER A 22 12.85 31.48 25.86
C SER A 22 11.69 31.53 26.85
N VAL A 23 11.28 32.74 27.23
CA VAL A 23 10.06 32.97 28.00
C VAL A 23 8.96 32.24 27.23
N PRO A 24 8.31 31.22 27.84
CA PRO A 24 7.30 30.46 27.15
C PRO A 24 6.28 31.46 26.63
N THR A 25 6.08 31.49 25.31
CA THR A 25 5.09 32.39 24.70
C THR A 25 3.73 31.94 25.22
N VAL A 26 3.23 32.63 26.25
CA VAL A 26 1.91 32.37 26.82
C VAL A 26 0.91 32.85 25.78
N TYR A 27 0.44 31.94 24.95
CA TYR A 27 -0.69 32.22 24.06
C TYR A 27 -1.89 32.57 24.94
N GLN A 28 -2.45 33.77 24.74
CA GLN A 28 -3.68 34.15 25.44
C GLN A 28 -4.75 33.07 25.21
N SER A 29 -5.47 32.71 26.27
CA SER A 29 -6.55 31.72 26.18
C SER A 29 -7.53 32.16 25.10
N SER A 30 -7.76 31.30 24.09
CA SER A 30 -8.72 31.61 23.03
C SER A 30 -10.08 31.94 23.63
N SER A 31 -10.76 32.96 23.08
CA SER A 31 -12.12 33.31 23.51
C SER A 31 -13.05 32.08 23.48
N PRO A 32 -14.06 32.00 24.36
CA PRO A 32 -14.97 30.86 24.41
C PRO A 32 -15.67 30.63 23.05
N PHE A 33 -16.01 31.71 22.33
CA PHE A 33 -16.55 31.62 20.98
C PHE A 33 -15.56 30.99 19.98
N ALA A 34 -14.28 31.38 20.01
CA ALA A 34 -13.27 30.77 19.15
C ALA A 34 -13.09 29.27 19.43
N SER A 35 -13.21 28.86 20.71
CA SER A 35 -13.21 27.45 21.10
C SER A 35 -14.42 26.69 20.54
N LEU A 36 -15.62 27.27 20.63
CA LEU A 36 -16.84 26.71 20.02
C LEU A 36 -16.75 26.62 18.50
N LEU A 37 -16.23 27.66 17.84
CA LEU A 37 -16.04 27.68 16.39
C LEU A 37 -15.07 26.57 15.96
N ARG A 38 -13.93 26.40 16.65
CA ARG A 38 -12.96 25.32 16.39
C ARG A 38 -13.55 23.92 16.56
N ARG A 39 -14.53 23.76 17.46
CA ARG A 39 -15.24 22.50 17.71
C ARG A 39 -16.47 22.31 16.83
N SER A 40 -16.88 23.34 16.09
CA SER A 40 -18.06 23.27 15.23
C SER A 40 -17.85 22.28 14.08
N ARG A 41 -18.93 21.66 13.61
CA ARG A 41 -18.90 20.80 12.41
C ARG A 41 -18.52 21.57 11.14
N PHE A 42 -18.65 22.88 11.14
CA PHE A 42 -18.18 23.70 10.04
C PHE A 42 -16.66 23.83 10.03
N ALA A 43 -16.00 23.86 11.20
CA ALA A 43 -14.54 23.92 11.27
C ALA A 43 -13.85 22.62 10.82
N THR A 44 -14.57 21.50 10.73
CA THR A 44 -14.05 20.26 10.13
C THR A 44 -14.05 20.30 8.60
N PHE A 45 -14.67 21.31 7.97
CA PHE A 45 -14.62 21.49 6.52
C PHE A 45 -13.19 21.86 6.09
N ASP A 46 -12.53 20.95 5.38
CA ASP A 46 -11.30 21.25 4.64
C ASP A 46 -11.63 21.31 3.14
N PRO A 47 -11.44 22.46 2.46
CA PRO A 47 -11.66 22.58 1.03
C PRO A 47 -10.83 21.60 0.18
N LYS A 48 -9.69 21.11 0.71
CA LYS A 48 -8.85 20.16 0.00
C LYS A 48 -9.36 18.72 0.11
N ILE A 49 -10.29 18.45 1.01
CA ILE A 49 -10.83 17.11 1.24
C ILE A 49 -12.23 17.08 0.65
N ARG A 50 -12.45 16.18 -0.31
CA ARG A 50 -13.78 15.94 -0.87
C ARG A 50 -14.63 15.15 0.13
N GLN A 51 -15.25 15.88 1.05
CA GLN A 51 -16.14 15.32 2.04
C GLN A 51 -17.59 15.33 1.55
N THR A 52 -18.29 14.22 1.80
CA THR A 52 -19.74 14.14 1.57
C THR A 52 -20.50 14.54 2.81
N TYR A 53 -21.49 15.42 2.64
CA TYR A 53 -22.36 15.93 3.69
C TYR A 53 -23.77 15.36 3.54
N TYR A 54 -24.40 15.13 4.68
CA TYR A 54 -25.78 14.67 4.80
C TYR A 54 -26.56 15.63 5.69
N THR A 55 -27.85 15.80 5.39
CA THR A 55 -28.79 16.53 6.24
C THR A 55 -30.00 15.65 6.56
N PRO A 56 -30.52 15.66 7.80
CA PRO A 56 -31.74 14.94 8.14
C PRO A 56 -32.93 15.37 7.25
N PRO A 57 -33.90 14.47 6.97
CA PRO A 57 -35.00 14.76 6.06
C PRO A 57 -35.84 15.99 6.42
N SER A 58 -35.96 16.31 7.71
CA SER A 58 -36.69 17.49 8.23
C SER A 58 -36.03 18.82 7.86
N HIS A 59 -34.70 18.85 7.79
CA HIS A 59 -33.92 20.02 7.38
C HIS A 59 -33.75 20.08 5.85
N ALA A 60 -33.63 18.90 5.21
CA ALA A 60 -33.56 18.76 3.76
C ALA A 60 -34.75 19.45 3.07
N SER A 61 -35.98 19.24 3.55
CA SER A 61 -37.19 19.81 2.96
C SER A 61 -37.18 21.35 2.92
N ARG A 62 -36.50 21.98 3.88
CA ARG A 62 -36.32 23.44 3.99
C ARG A 62 -35.09 23.95 3.22
N GLY A 63 -34.29 23.05 2.65
CA GLY A 63 -33.00 23.39 2.04
C GLY A 63 -31.93 23.75 3.06
N SER A 64 -32.08 23.37 4.34
CA SER A 64 -31.10 23.66 5.39
C SER A 64 -30.06 22.54 5.47
N TRP A 65 -28.81 22.90 5.19
CA TRP A 65 -27.66 21.99 5.15
C TRP A 65 -26.58 22.33 6.19
N GLY A 66 -26.89 23.22 7.14
CA GLY A 66 -25.88 23.76 8.07
C GLY A 66 -24.86 24.68 7.40
N LEU A 67 -25.19 25.19 6.20
CA LEU A 67 -24.39 26.15 5.45
C LEU A 67 -24.97 27.56 5.60
N LYS A 68 -24.21 28.56 5.16
CA LYS A 68 -24.58 29.98 5.25
C LYS A 68 -25.90 30.33 4.53
N ARG A 69 -26.21 29.65 3.41
CA ARG A 69 -27.42 29.86 2.60
C ARG A 69 -28.13 28.52 2.36
N PRO A 70 -29.46 28.51 2.21
CA PRO A 70 -30.17 27.27 1.89
C PRO A 70 -29.88 26.82 0.46
N LEU A 71 -29.85 25.50 0.25
CA LEU A 71 -29.67 24.90 -1.08
C LEU A 71 -31.03 24.59 -1.72
N ALA A 72 -31.09 24.64 -3.05
CA ALA A 72 -32.28 24.25 -3.82
C ALA A 72 -32.61 22.75 -3.72
N LEU A 73 -31.67 21.92 -3.23
CA LEU A 73 -31.86 20.49 -3.05
C LEU A 73 -32.76 20.19 -1.83
N ARG A 74 -34.05 19.91 -2.08
CA ARG A 74 -35.07 19.67 -1.03
C ARG A 74 -35.52 18.21 -0.87
N ARG A 75 -34.79 17.25 -1.44
CA ARG A 75 -35.15 15.82 -1.40
C ARG A 75 -34.59 15.12 -0.17
N ARG A 76 -35.32 14.12 0.34
CA ARG A 76 -34.88 13.26 1.47
C ARG A 76 -33.68 12.40 1.05
N ASN A 77 -32.85 12.02 2.03
CA ASN A 77 -31.69 11.14 1.84
C ASN A 77 -30.74 11.61 0.73
N SER A 78 -30.58 12.93 0.61
CA SER A 78 -29.63 13.51 -0.33
C SER A 78 -28.26 13.68 0.31
N PHE A 79 -27.25 13.60 -0.56
CA PHE A 79 -25.85 13.75 -0.21
C PHE A 79 -25.22 14.77 -1.16
N ILE A 80 -24.42 15.67 -0.59
CA ILE A 80 -23.74 16.73 -1.34
C ILE A 80 -22.24 16.73 -1.07
N THR A 81 -21.47 17.19 -2.04
CA THR A 81 -20.05 17.53 -1.91
C THR A 81 -19.86 19.02 -2.19
N LEU A 82 -19.00 19.66 -1.41
CA LEU A 82 -18.70 21.09 -1.54
C LEU A 82 -17.31 21.27 -2.14
N PRO A 83 -17.17 21.96 -3.30
CA PRO A 83 -15.86 22.30 -3.85
C PRO A 83 -15.25 23.49 -3.10
N ALA A 84 -14.01 23.80 -3.45
CA ALA A 84 -13.26 24.91 -2.91
C ALA A 84 -13.14 26.04 -3.94
N PRO A 85 -13.47 27.30 -3.60
CA PRO A 85 -14.14 27.76 -2.37
C PRO A 85 -15.61 27.32 -2.32
N PHE A 86 -16.20 27.19 -1.13
CA PHE A 86 -17.59 26.73 -1.00
C PHE A 86 -18.63 27.83 -1.31
N GLU A 87 -18.26 29.11 -1.21
CA GLU A 87 -19.09 30.26 -1.58
C GLU A 87 -18.40 30.99 -2.74
N ASP A 88 -19.09 31.14 -3.86
CA ASP A 88 -18.61 31.89 -5.00
C ASP A 88 -18.73 33.41 -4.72
N LYS A 89 -17.95 34.23 -5.43
CA LYS A 89 -18.03 35.70 -5.39
C LYS A 89 -19.42 36.21 -5.74
N ALA A 90 -20.16 35.48 -6.59
CA ALA A 90 -21.56 35.74 -6.92
C ALA A 90 -22.54 35.39 -5.77
N GLN A 91 -22.04 35.01 -4.60
CA GLN A 91 -22.79 34.74 -3.38
C GLN A 91 -23.77 33.56 -3.47
N PHE A 92 -23.49 32.57 -4.32
CA PHE A 92 -24.14 31.26 -4.25
C PHE A 92 -23.16 30.21 -3.73
N ILE A 93 -23.71 29.11 -3.25
CA ILE A 93 -22.93 27.96 -2.77
C ILE A 93 -22.85 26.97 -3.91
N GLU A 94 -21.64 26.72 -4.40
CA GLU A 94 -21.41 25.65 -5.36
C GLU A 94 -21.49 24.30 -4.64
N TRP A 95 -22.21 23.34 -5.21
CA TRP A 95 -22.31 22.01 -4.66
C TRP A 95 -22.52 20.99 -5.77
N SER A 96 -22.08 19.76 -5.53
CA SER A 96 -22.27 18.62 -6.43
C SER A 96 -23.02 17.49 -5.74
N ARG A 97 -23.74 16.68 -6.52
CA ARG A 97 -24.45 15.50 -6.02
C ARG A 97 -23.44 14.40 -5.71
N ALA A 98 -23.52 13.83 -4.50
CA ALA A 98 -22.63 12.77 -4.03
C ALA A 98 -23.38 11.44 -3.74
N GLU A 99 -24.64 11.33 -4.19
CA GLU A 99 -25.46 10.15 -3.93
C GLU A 99 -24.89 8.87 -4.55
N ASP A 100 -24.30 8.99 -5.74
CA ASP A 100 -23.72 7.85 -6.43
C ASP A 100 -22.54 7.28 -5.66
N GLU A 101 -21.75 8.15 -4.99
CA GLU A 101 -20.61 7.76 -4.16
C GLU A 101 -21.06 7.01 -2.91
N VAL A 102 -22.03 7.56 -2.19
CA VAL A 102 -22.57 6.93 -0.98
C VAL A 102 -23.28 5.61 -1.30
N ARG A 103 -24.05 5.56 -2.40
CA ARG A 103 -24.72 4.33 -2.83
C ARG A 103 -23.75 3.28 -3.32
N PHE A 104 -22.66 3.69 -3.97
CA PHE A 104 -21.59 2.77 -4.35
C PHE A 104 -20.95 2.13 -3.12
N ILE A 105 -20.54 2.93 -2.12
CA ILE A 105 -19.93 2.41 -0.89
C ILE A 105 -20.87 1.44 -0.17
N ARG A 106 -22.15 1.81 0.01
CA ARG A 106 -23.14 0.91 0.64
C ARG A 106 -23.33 -0.40 -0.11
N ARG A 107 -23.48 -0.33 -1.45
CA ARG A 107 -23.58 -1.54 -2.29
C ARG A 107 -22.31 -2.39 -2.21
N PHE A 108 -21.14 -1.76 -2.08
CA PHE A 108 -19.88 -2.45 -1.93
C PHE A 108 -19.76 -3.17 -0.57
N GLU A 109 -20.16 -2.51 0.52
CA GLU A 109 -20.23 -3.10 1.86
C GLU A 109 -21.21 -4.29 1.90
N GLU A 110 -22.38 -4.17 1.26
CA GLU A 110 -23.38 -5.24 1.14
C GLU A 110 -22.85 -6.49 0.41
N MET A 111 -21.85 -6.35 -0.47
CA MET A 111 -21.22 -7.51 -1.13
C MET A 111 -20.30 -8.30 -0.20
N GLN A 112 -19.87 -7.74 0.94
CA GLN A 112 -19.01 -8.38 1.94
C GLN A 112 -17.71 -8.98 1.37
N VAL A 113 -17.08 -8.29 0.42
CA VAL A 113 -15.86 -8.76 -0.25
C VAL A 113 -14.68 -7.89 0.15
N ARG A 114 -13.55 -8.53 0.46
CA ARG A 114 -12.32 -7.81 0.77
C ARG A 114 -11.66 -7.30 -0.52
N PRO A 115 -11.50 -5.98 -0.68
CA PRO A 115 -10.63 -5.44 -1.72
C PRO A 115 -9.17 -5.77 -1.40
N VAL A 116 -8.41 -6.11 -2.44
CA VAL A 116 -6.98 -6.40 -2.38
C VAL A 116 -6.24 -5.36 -3.21
N MET A 117 -4.99 -5.11 -2.87
CA MET A 117 -4.10 -4.28 -3.67
C MET A 117 -3.12 -5.19 -4.42
N GLN A 118 -3.00 -5.00 -5.74
CA GLN A 118 -2.00 -5.71 -6.51
C GLN A 118 -0.64 -5.00 -6.40
N PRO A 119 0.47 -5.69 -6.08
CA PRO A 119 1.79 -5.08 -5.89
C PRO A 119 2.32 -4.30 -7.12
N LYS A 120 1.81 -4.60 -8.32
CA LYS A 120 2.25 -3.97 -9.56
C LYS A 120 1.53 -2.66 -9.88
N THR A 121 0.48 -2.32 -9.14
CA THR A 121 -0.33 -1.12 -9.45
C THR A 121 0.43 0.15 -9.07
N PRO A 122 0.15 1.29 -9.74
CA PRO A 122 0.70 2.58 -9.34
C PRO A 122 0.41 2.89 -7.87
N TRP A 123 -0.78 2.53 -7.38
CA TRP A 123 -1.16 2.69 -5.99
C TRP A 123 -0.33 1.85 -5.00
N ALA A 124 0.03 0.61 -5.35
CA ALA A 124 0.95 -0.17 -4.52
C ALA A 124 2.33 0.48 -4.43
N LYS A 125 2.79 1.08 -5.53
CA LYS A 125 4.04 1.86 -5.52
C LYS A 125 3.93 3.08 -4.63
N THR A 126 2.78 3.77 -4.56
CA THR A 126 2.63 4.96 -3.69
C THR A 126 2.60 4.61 -2.20
N LEU A 127 2.08 3.43 -1.86
CA LEU A 127 2.06 2.91 -0.49
C LEU A 127 3.44 2.41 -0.02
N GLY A 128 4.26 1.93 -0.96
CA GLY A 128 5.60 1.42 -0.68
C GLY A 128 5.58 0.06 0.04
N SER A 129 6.74 -0.57 0.09
CA SER A 129 6.93 -1.94 0.65
C SER A 129 6.49 -2.10 2.11
N LYS A 130 6.50 -1.01 2.89
CA LYS A 130 6.13 -1.04 4.32
C LYS A 130 4.65 -1.31 4.54
N ASN A 131 3.81 -0.81 3.63
CA ASN A 131 2.38 -0.87 3.80
C ASN A 131 1.83 -2.21 3.32
N SER A 132 2.46 -2.94 2.39
CA SER A 132 1.88 -4.17 1.82
C SER A 132 1.79 -5.36 2.79
N ALA A 133 2.63 -5.44 3.82
CA ALA A 133 2.79 -6.66 4.63
C ALA A 133 1.94 -6.74 5.91
N ASN A 134 1.40 -5.64 6.45
CA ASN A 134 1.05 -5.60 7.89
C ASN A 134 -0.33 -5.01 8.25
N TRP A 135 -1.37 -5.21 7.44
CA TRP A 135 -2.74 -4.77 7.77
C TRP A 135 -3.58 -5.90 8.39
N ILE A 136 -3.02 -6.65 9.34
CA ILE A 136 -3.77 -7.65 10.12
C ILE A 136 -4.44 -6.98 11.35
N ILE A 137 -4.25 -5.68 11.55
CA ILE A 137 -4.73 -4.97 12.74
C ILE A 137 -5.81 -3.98 12.34
N ASP A 138 -6.99 -4.14 12.93
CA ASP A 138 -8.19 -3.32 12.73
C ASP A 138 -8.02 -1.85 13.17
N SER A 139 -6.87 -1.53 13.78
CA SER A 139 -6.44 -0.18 14.10
C SER A 139 -4.93 -0.11 14.01
N GLU A 140 -4.39 0.71 13.12
CA GLU A 140 -2.96 1.07 13.12
C GLU A 140 -2.47 1.70 14.44
N PHE A 141 -3.41 2.06 15.33
CA PHE A 141 -3.16 2.55 16.69
C PHE A 141 -3.24 1.44 17.75
N CYS A 142 -3.75 0.25 17.42
CA CYS A 142 -3.61 -0.92 18.28
C CYS A 142 -2.15 -1.38 18.23
N ARG A 143 -1.53 -1.48 19.41
CA ARG A 143 -0.16 -2.00 19.53
C ARG A 143 -0.13 -3.38 18.89
N ARG A 144 0.79 -3.60 17.94
CA ARG A 144 1.03 -4.91 17.31
C ARG A 144 1.12 -5.96 18.41
N TYR A 145 0.15 -6.85 18.48
CA TYR A 145 0.32 -8.09 19.21
C TYR A 145 1.11 -8.99 18.28
N GLU A 146 2.41 -9.16 18.55
CA GLU A 146 3.21 -10.21 17.89
C GLU A 146 2.68 -11.56 18.40
N GLY A 147 1.60 -12.03 17.77
CA GLY A 147 1.29 -13.45 17.79
C GLY A 147 2.45 -14.22 17.13
N PRO A 148 2.66 -15.49 17.47
CA PRO A 148 3.76 -16.31 16.93
C PRO A 148 3.78 -16.41 15.40
N GLU A 149 2.67 -16.07 14.72
CA GLU A 149 2.54 -16.10 13.25
C GLU A 149 3.13 -14.86 12.54
N ALA A 150 3.39 -13.75 13.25
CA ALA A 150 3.90 -12.52 12.64
C ALA A 150 5.43 -12.53 12.41
N GLU A 151 6.15 -13.56 12.89
CA GLU A 151 7.61 -13.69 12.75
C GLU A 151 8.03 -14.29 11.38
N GLU A 152 7.12 -14.86 10.58
CA GLU A 152 7.50 -15.69 9.42
C GLU A 152 7.60 -14.96 8.06
N GLU A 153 7.03 -13.77 7.88
CA GLU A 153 6.97 -13.13 6.55
C GLU A 153 7.72 -11.79 6.47
N GLY A 154 9.06 -11.86 6.44
CA GLY A 154 9.94 -10.70 6.22
C GLY A 154 10.98 -10.94 5.15
N PHE A 155 10.60 -10.83 3.87
CA PHE A 155 11.51 -10.90 2.72
C PHE A 155 12.43 -9.66 2.67
N GLY A 156 13.74 -9.87 2.81
CA GLY A 156 14.77 -8.96 2.29
C GLY A 156 15.25 -7.83 3.21
N SER A 157 16.26 -8.12 4.04
CA SER A 157 17.53 -7.37 4.18
C SER A 157 18.16 -7.71 5.54
N ASN A 158 19.24 -8.49 5.49
CA ASN A 158 19.94 -9.14 6.61
C ASN A 158 19.24 -10.35 7.24
N GLU A 159 19.15 -11.43 6.45
CA GLU A 159 18.86 -12.79 6.93
C GLU A 159 19.74 -13.17 8.13
N ASN A 160 20.98 -12.68 8.21
CA ASN A 160 21.86 -12.89 9.37
C ASN A 160 21.40 -12.17 10.65
N LEU A 161 20.87 -10.94 10.56
CA LEU A 161 20.33 -10.25 11.74
C LEU A 161 19.02 -10.90 12.21
N LEU A 162 18.20 -11.36 11.27
CA LEU A 162 17.00 -12.12 11.59
C LEU A 162 17.34 -13.47 12.24
N ARG A 163 18.36 -14.18 11.74
CA ARG A 163 18.83 -15.45 12.34
C ARG A 163 19.41 -15.25 13.73
N VAL A 164 20.23 -14.21 13.94
CA VAL A 164 20.77 -13.88 15.26
C VAL A 164 19.63 -13.52 16.21
N ALA A 165 18.70 -12.66 15.79
CA ALA A 165 17.56 -12.28 16.62
C ALA A 165 16.59 -13.44 16.89
N ALA A 166 16.43 -14.37 15.94
CA ALA A 166 15.63 -15.58 16.09
C ALA A 166 16.32 -16.58 17.02
N GLN A 167 17.64 -16.78 16.90
CA GLN A 167 18.42 -17.60 17.83
C GLN A 167 18.42 -16.99 19.24
N GLU A 168 18.57 -15.68 19.36
CA GLU A 168 18.55 -14.99 20.65
C GLU A 168 17.15 -15.07 21.28
N ALA A 169 16.08 -14.95 20.48
CA ALA A 169 14.71 -15.18 20.94
C ALA A 169 14.45 -16.65 21.31
N GLN A 170 14.99 -17.62 20.57
CA GLN A 170 14.91 -19.04 20.90
C GLN A 170 15.71 -19.37 22.15
N GLN A 171 16.89 -18.78 22.35
CA GLN A 171 17.68 -18.91 23.56
C GLN A 171 17.01 -18.24 24.74
N ALA A 172 16.34 -17.09 24.54
CA ALA A 172 15.51 -16.46 25.58
C ALA A 172 14.33 -17.35 25.95
N ARG A 173 13.61 -17.94 24.97
CA ARG A 173 12.55 -18.93 25.21
C ARG A 173 13.10 -20.17 25.92
N ALA A 174 14.26 -20.67 25.50
CA ALA A 174 14.90 -21.83 26.12
C ALA A 174 15.35 -21.52 27.55
N ARG A 175 15.84 -20.30 27.82
CA ARG A 175 16.16 -19.83 29.18
C ARG A 175 14.92 -19.63 30.02
N GLU A 176 13.82 -19.15 29.45
CA GLU A 176 12.51 -19.05 30.13
C GLU A 176 11.90 -20.43 30.39
N GLN A 177 12.14 -21.41 29.50
CA GLN A 177 11.71 -22.81 29.67
C GLN A 177 12.61 -23.58 30.63
N GLN A 178 13.92 -23.31 30.63
CA GLN A 178 14.92 -23.92 31.53
C GLN A 178 14.94 -23.26 32.91
N ALA A 179 14.54 -21.99 33.01
CA ALA A 179 14.06 -21.41 34.26
C ALA A 179 12.70 -22.06 34.54
N SER A 180 12.77 -23.34 34.89
CA SER A 180 11.64 -24.21 35.16
C SER A 180 10.64 -23.45 35.99
N VAL A 181 9.48 -23.18 35.39
CA VAL A 181 8.24 -23.04 36.13
C VAL A 181 8.20 -24.28 37.01
N SER A 182 8.36 -24.10 38.33
CA SER A 182 8.16 -25.20 39.26
C SER A 182 6.78 -25.77 38.97
N ASP A 183 6.65 -27.08 38.79
CA ASP A 183 5.37 -27.81 38.57
C ASP A 183 4.37 -27.66 39.74
N ASP A 184 4.67 -26.78 40.69
CA ASP A 184 3.81 -26.43 41.80
C ASP A 184 2.65 -25.55 41.32
N LEU A 185 1.50 -26.16 41.08
CA LEU A 185 0.25 -25.49 40.69
C LEU A 185 -0.19 -24.39 41.69
N ALA A 186 0.39 -24.36 42.90
CA ALA A 186 0.09 -23.39 43.94
C ALA A 186 0.48 -21.94 43.60
N ASP A 187 1.36 -21.72 42.62
CA ASP A 187 1.79 -20.38 42.20
C ASP A 187 1.10 -19.87 40.92
N PHE A 188 0.35 -20.73 40.23
CA PHE A 188 -0.55 -20.34 39.14
C PHE A 188 -1.78 -19.61 39.73
N GLY A 189 -1.67 -18.29 39.87
CA GLY A 189 -2.74 -17.41 40.37
C GLY A 189 -2.28 -16.32 41.34
N LYS A 190 -1.06 -16.39 41.87
CA LYS A 190 -0.49 -15.35 42.76
C LYS A 190 0.09 -14.16 42.01
N ALA A 191 0.39 -14.32 40.72
CA ALA A 191 0.67 -13.21 39.83
C ALA A 191 -0.67 -12.50 39.57
N GLY A 192 -1.01 -11.55 40.45
CA GLY A 192 -2.33 -10.93 40.55
C GLY A 192 -2.98 -10.54 39.23
N THR A 193 -4.31 -10.35 39.25
CA THR A 193 -5.16 -9.95 38.12
C THR A 193 -4.48 -8.88 37.25
N GLY A 194 -3.81 -9.31 36.18
CA GLY A 194 -2.98 -8.43 35.34
C GLY A 194 -1.69 -9.05 34.78
N ASN A 195 -1.15 -10.13 35.35
CA ASN A 195 0.12 -10.72 34.88
C ASN A 195 0.00 -11.92 33.94
N TYR A 196 -1.19 -12.54 33.83
CA TYR A 196 -1.46 -13.48 32.74
C TYR A 196 -1.58 -12.70 31.43
N GLY A 197 -0.49 -12.67 30.67
CA GLY A 197 -0.32 -11.81 29.50
C GLY A 197 0.71 -10.70 29.69
N HIS A 198 1.71 -10.91 30.57
CA HIS A 198 2.88 -10.03 30.70
C HIS A 198 3.39 -9.69 29.29
N ARG A 199 3.10 -8.45 28.89
CA ARG A 199 3.26 -7.98 27.52
C ARG A 199 4.74 -8.13 27.22
N ARG A 200 5.13 -9.00 26.28
CA ARG A 200 6.50 -8.97 25.74
C ARG A 200 6.79 -7.51 25.47
N ALA A 201 7.88 -7.00 26.07
CA ALA A 201 8.33 -5.65 25.80
C ALA A 201 8.46 -5.57 24.28
N LEU A 202 7.49 -4.90 23.66
CA LEU A 202 7.39 -4.88 22.21
C LEU A 202 8.72 -4.35 21.75
N LYS A 203 9.45 -5.15 20.97
CA LYS A 203 10.68 -4.67 20.32
C LYS A 203 10.28 -3.36 19.69
N SER A 204 10.86 -2.26 20.16
CA SER A 204 10.60 -0.94 19.63
C SER A 204 11.04 -1.01 18.18
N HIS A 205 10.11 -1.35 17.29
CA HIS A 205 10.34 -1.32 15.87
C HIS A 205 10.58 0.15 15.61
N SER A 206 11.86 0.52 15.49
CA SER A 206 12.25 1.83 15.00
C SER A 206 11.58 1.92 13.65
N VAL A 207 10.46 2.65 13.59
CA VAL A 207 9.69 2.80 12.37
C VAL A 207 10.64 3.52 11.44
N LYS A 208 11.24 2.77 10.52
CA LYS A 208 12.09 3.33 9.47
C LYS A 208 11.19 4.25 8.69
N LEU A 209 11.28 5.55 8.90
CA LEU A 209 10.46 6.56 8.24
C LEU A 209 11.26 6.99 7.02
N SER A 210 10.89 6.55 5.83
CA SER A 210 11.60 6.96 4.61
C SER A 210 10.55 7.45 3.62
N PRO A 211 10.72 8.65 3.05
CA PRO A 211 9.82 9.13 2.01
C PRO A 211 9.77 8.11 0.88
N ASN A 212 8.58 7.88 0.35
CA ASN A 212 8.42 6.97 -0.77
C ASN A 212 8.79 7.67 -2.08
N ILE A 213 10.00 7.41 -2.57
CA ILE A 213 10.57 8.07 -3.75
C ILE A 213 9.79 7.69 -5.01
N GLU A 214 9.32 6.45 -5.11
CA GLU A 214 8.56 5.95 -6.27
C GLU A 214 7.18 6.59 -6.39
N ALA A 215 6.66 7.15 -5.29
CA ALA A 215 5.38 7.83 -5.22
C ALA A 215 5.44 9.30 -5.65
N MET A 216 6.64 9.88 -5.73
CA MET A 216 6.80 11.31 -5.96
C MET A 216 6.58 11.67 -7.43
N MET A 217 5.83 12.74 -7.67
CA MET A 217 5.82 13.38 -8.99
C MET A 217 7.21 13.91 -9.33
N PRO A 218 7.60 14.02 -10.62
CA PRO A 218 8.93 14.48 -11.02
C PRO A 218 9.37 15.80 -10.36
N ASP A 219 8.47 16.79 -10.28
CA ASP A 219 8.75 18.07 -9.63
C ASP A 219 8.95 17.95 -8.11
N GLN A 220 8.18 17.06 -7.47
CA GLN A 220 8.32 16.78 -6.04
C GLN A 220 9.64 16.08 -5.76
N PHE A 221 10.02 15.14 -6.62
CA PHE A 221 11.30 14.46 -6.55
C PHE A 221 12.46 15.44 -6.71
N GLU A 222 12.39 16.38 -7.66
CA GLU A 222 13.45 17.39 -7.83
C GLU A 222 13.59 18.27 -6.59
N ARG A 223 12.47 18.76 -6.03
CA ARG A 223 12.46 19.52 -4.77
C ARG A 223 13.04 18.70 -3.61
N TYR A 224 12.68 17.42 -3.55
CA TYR A 224 13.22 16.48 -2.56
C TYR A 224 14.75 16.33 -2.71
N VAL A 225 15.26 16.17 -3.92
CA VAL A 225 16.71 16.10 -4.20
C VAL A 225 17.41 17.40 -3.80
N ARG A 226 16.84 18.58 -4.11
CA ARG A 226 17.40 19.87 -3.69
C ARG A 226 17.49 19.96 -2.15
N ARG A 227 16.47 19.49 -1.44
CA ARG A 227 16.47 19.43 0.03
C ARG A 227 17.52 18.45 0.56
N LEU A 228 17.66 17.27 -0.05
CA LEU A 228 18.71 16.30 0.32
C LEU A 228 20.13 16.88 0.11
N ARG A 229 20.36 17.67 -0.95
CA ARG A 229 21.66 18.33 -1.17
C ARG A 229 22.03 19.29 -0.04
N GLN A 230 21.05 19.95 0.59
CA GLN A 230 21.28 20.82 1.74
C GLN A 230 21.68 20.03 3.01
N LEU A 231 21.32 18.74 3.09
CA LEU A 231 21.64 17.87 4.23
C LEU A 231 23.03 17.24 4.17
N ARG A 232 23.84 17.56 3.16
CA ARG A 232 25.21 17.02 3.00
C ARG A 232 26.11 17.21 4.23
N PRO A 233 26.14 18.38 4.91
CA PRO A 233 26.97 18.55 6.11
C PRO A 233 26.55 17.63 7.25
N ARG A 234 25.24 17.52 7.51
CA ARG A 234 24.67 16.61 8.52
C ARG A 234 24.94 15.14 8.19
N PHE A 235 24.92 14.79 6.90
CA PHE A 235 25.29 13.44 6.48
C PHE A 235 26.76 13.12 6.79
N LYS A 236 27.68 14.08 6.60
CA LYS A 236 29.10 13.90 7.00
C LYS A 236 29.24 13.69 8.51
N GLU A 237 28.49 14.43 9.32
CA GLU A 237 28.45 14.25 10.78
C GLU A 237 27.90 12.87 11.17
N PHE A 238 26.81 12.44 10.52
CA PHE A 238 26.25 11.11 10.70
C PHE A 238 27.27 10.02 10.37
N LEU A 239 27.99 10.13 9.25
CA LEU A 239 29.05 9.17 8.90
C LEU A 239 30.18 9.12 9.94
N ARG A 240 30.56 10.27 10.52
CA ARG A 240 31.54 10.29 11.62
C ARG A 240 31.02 9.58 12.87
N LYS A 241 29.74 9.78 13.22
CA LYS A 241 29.08 9.11 14.34
C LYS A 241 29.03 7.60 14.11
N VAL A 242 28.57 7.17 12.94
CA VAL A 242 28.54 5.75 12.56
C VAL A 242 29.93 5.14 12.57
N ALA A 243 30.95 5.83 12.06
CA ALA A 243 32.34 5.34 12.12
C ALA A 243 32.86 5.20 13.56
N ALA A 244 32.41 6.06 14.49
CA ALA A 244 32.73 5.95 15.91
C ALA A 244 31.96 4.81 16.59
N ASP A 245 30.71 4.57 16.21
CA ASP A 245 29.91 3.45 16.71
C ASP A 245 30.46 2.10 16.19
N ASP A 246 30.79 2.02 14.90
CA ASP A 246 31.47 0.87 14.29
C ASP A 246 32.81 0.59 14.98
N ALA A 247 33.53 1.64 15.42
CA ALA A 247 34.76 1.48 16.21
C ALA A 247 34.52 0.78 17.54
N ARG A 248 33.44 1.14 18.24
CA ARG A 248 33.06 0.54 19.52
C ARG A 248 32.63 -0.92 19.35
N VAL A 249 31.82 -1.20 18.32
CA VAL A 249 31.38 -2.56 17.98
C VAL A 249 32.59 -3.44 17.62
N LEU A 250 33.52 -2.92 16.81
CA LEU A 250 34.77 -3.64 16.49
C LEU A 250 35.60 -3.96 17.74
N GLN A 251 35.69 -3.03 18.70
CA GLN A 251 36.41 -3.26 19.95
C GLN A 251 35.74 -4.34 20.80
N GLN A 252 34.41 -4.36 20.84
CA GLN A 252 33.62 -5.40 21.53
C GLN A 252 33.83 -6.78 20.88
N LEU A 253 33.68 -6.88 19.56
CA LEU A 253 33.87 -8.14 18.82
C LEU A 253 35.30 -8.67 18.97
N LYS A 254 36.31 -7.80 18.97
CA LYS A 254 37.70 -8.20 19.24
C LYS A 254 37.88 -8.75 20.67
N GLY A 255 37.22 -8.13 21.64
CA GLY A 255 37.17 -8.60 23.02
C GLY A 255 36.50 -9.97 23.15
N GLU A 256 35.42 -10.21 22.41
CA GLU A 256 34.73 -11.52 22.36
C GLU A 256 35.60 -12.58 21.69
N ILE A 257 36.27 -12.27 20.58
CA ILE A 257 37.23 -13.19 19.94
C ILE A 257 38.34 -13.58 20.91
N ALA A 258 38.84 -12.64 21.72
CA ALA A 258 39.90 -12.91 22.70
C ALA A 258 39.41 -13.80 23.87
N LYS A 259 38.11 -13.76 24.20
CA LYS A 259 37.51 -14.56 25.27
C LYS A 259 37.04 -15.94 24.81
N MET A 260 36.82 -16.16 23.51
CA MET A 260 36.41 -17.45 23.00
C MET A 260 37.56 -18.46 23.02
N ASP A 261 37.37 -19.56 23.74
CA ASP A 261 38.27 -20.71 23.73
C ASP A 261 38.41 -21.35 22.35
N ASN A 262 39.54 -22.01 22.10
CA ASN A 262 39.85 -22.64 20.81
C ASN A 262 38.84 -23.72 20.33
N LYS A 263 37.90 -24.15 21.18
CA LYS A 263 36.91 -25.18 20.85
C LYS A 263 35.81 -24.70 19.88
N THR A 264 35.54 -23.40 19.78
CA THR A 264 34.53 -22.83 18.84
C THR A 264 35.17 -22.25 17.58
N ALA A 265 36.06 -23.03 16.94
CA ALA A 265 36.81 -22.59 15.76
C ALA A 265 35.93 -22.10 14.58
N LYS A 266 34.68 -22.58 14.47
CA LYS A 266 33.74 -22.14 13.42
C LYS A 266 33.20 -20.73 13.69
N ASP A 267 32.74 -20.44 14.91
CA ASP A 267 32.17 -19.14 15.27
C ASP A 267 33.25 -18.05 15.25
N ARG A 268 34.48 -18.40 15.66
CA ARG A 268 35.64 -17.51 15.56
C ARG A 268 35.91 -17.06 14.13
N LYS A 269 35.81 -17.95 13.14
CA LYS A 269 35.98 -17.58 11.72
C LYS A 269 34.88 -16.64 11.22
N LEU A 270 33.64 -16.88 11.63
CA LEU A 270 32.51 -16.02 11.25
C LEU A 270 32.66 -14.61 11.82
N ILE A 271 33.01 -14.49 13.11
CA ILE A 271 33.22 -13.19 13.76
C ILE A 271 34.44 -12.49 13.16
N GLN A 272 35.54 -13.22 12.87
CA GLN A 272 36.69 -12.66 12.16
C GLN A 272 36.31 -12.08 10.79
N GLN A 273 35.51 -12.79 9.99
CA GLN A 273 35.01 -12.29 8.71
C GLN A 273 34.18 -11.01 8.87
N GLN A 274 33.30 -10.95 9.88
CA GLN A 274 32.53 -9.75 10.19
C GLN A 274 33.42 -8.58 10.63
N THR A 275 34.43 -8.82 11.47
CA THR A 275 35.38 -7.78 11.88
C THR A 275 36.19 -7.24 10.71
N HIS A 276 36.66 -8.08 9.80
CA HIS A 276 37.37 -7.63 8.60
C HIS A 276 36.46 -6.84 7.66
N ALA A 277 35.20 -7.24 7.49
CA ALA A 277 34.22 -6.49 6.69
C ALA A 277 33.95 -5.10 7.28
N LEU A 278 33.77 -5.00 8.60
CA LEU A 278 33.59 -3.75 9.35
C LEU A 278 34.85 -2.86 9.32
N GLU A 279 36.04 -3.44 9.42
CA GLU A 279 37.30 -2.69 9.31
C GLU A 279 37.52 -2.14 7.90
N ASN A 280 37.25 -2.93 6.87
CA ASN A 280 37.39 -2.51 5.48
C ASN A 280 36.41 -1.38 5.14
N THR A 281 35.15 -1.51 5.58
CA THR A 281 34.16 -0.44 5.44
C THR A 281 34.65 0.81 6.17
N ARG A 282 35.01 0.73 7.46
CA ARG A 282 35.53 1.87 8.23
C ARG A 282 36.75 2.55 7.59
N LYS A 283 37.75 1.80 7.13
CA LYS A 283 38.94 2.35 6.47
C LYS A 283 38.59 3.12 5.21
N SER A 284 37.62 2.62 4.43
CA SER A 284 37.13 3.36 3.27
C SER A 284 36.49 4.70 3.63
N PHE A 285 35.87 4.85 4.81
CA PHE A 285 35.28 6.12 5.26
C PHE A 285 36.28 7.14 5.78
N LEU A 286 37.29 6.67 6.51
CA LEU A 286 38.30 7.56 7.11
C LEU A 286 39.35 8.02 6.11
N SER A 287 39.41 7.41 4.93
CA SER A 287 40.24 7.89 3.83
C SER A 287 39.76 9.27 3.39
N SER A 288 40.56 10.30 3.64
CA SER A 288 40.32 11.69 3.23
C SER A 288 40.09 11.85 1.71
N ASN A 289 40.50 10.85 0.93
CA ASN A 289 40.51 10.91 -0.52
C ASN A 289 39.21 10.41 -1.15
N ASN A 290 38.34 9.72 -0.39
CA ASN A 290 37.11 9.19 -0.94
C ASN A 290 36.04 10.29 -1.01
N THR A 291 35.52 10.52 -2.21
CA THR A 291 34.43 11.49 -2.37
C THR A 291 33.15 10.92 -1.78
N LEU A 292 32.23 11.79 -1.35
CA LEU A 292 30.89 11.36 -0.90
C LEU A 292 30.13 10.57 -1.96
N PHE A 293 30.46 10.80 -3.24
CA PHE A 293 29.88 10.07 -4.35
C PHE A 293 30.35 8.61 -4.35
N ASP A 294 31.65 8.35 -4.20
CA ASP A 294 32.21 6.99 -4.17
C ASP A 294 31.65 6.17 -3.01
N ILE A 295 31.52 6.83 -1.85
CA ILE A 295 30.88 6.25 -0.66
C ILE A 295 29.42 5.85 -0.95
N ALA A 296 28.67 6.70 -1.67
CA ALA A 296 27.27 6.46 -1.98
C ALA A 296 27.06 5.34 -3.01
N GLN A 297 28.04 5.05 -3.86
CA GLN A 297 27.97 3.97 -4.85
C GLN A 297 28.14 2.57 -4.25
N ASN A 298 28.57 2.45 -2.98
CA ASN A 298 28.75 1.15 -2.33
C ASN A 298 27.39 0.58 -1.86
N PRO A 299 26.82 -0.44 -2.54
CA PRO A 299 25.49 -0.96 -2.22
C PRO A 299 25.46 -1.72 -0.88
N SER A 300 26.61 -2.22 -0.42
CA SER A 300 26.73 -3.11 0.74
C SER A 300 26.36 -2.48 2.08
N THR A 301 26.21 -1.15 2.14
CA THR A 301 26.15 -0.46 3.43
C THR A 301 24.92 0.42 3.65
N GLU A 302 24.14 0.71 2.59
CA GLU A 302 22.89 1.50 2.65
C GLU A 302 22.94 2.75 3.58
N TYR A 303 24.10 3.38 3.79
CA TYR A 303 24.24 4.46 4.78
C TYR A 303 23.37 5.67 4.47
N HIS A 304 23.19 5.99 3.19
CA HIS A 304 22.31 7.07 2.77
C HIS A 304 20.86 6.80 3.22
N ARG A 305 20.40 5.55 3.13
CA ARG A 305 19.07 5.14 3.58
C ARG A 305 18.95 5.23 5.09
N ARG A 306 19.94 4.70 5.83
CA ARG A 306 19.99 4.79 7.30
C ARG A 306 19.99 6.25 7.78
N PHE A 307 20.76 7.12 7.12
CA PHE A 307 20.77 8.55 7.42
C PHE A 307 19.41 9.19 7.19
N ILE A 308 18.77 8.92 6.04
CA ILE A 308 17.44 9.45 5.75
C ILE A 308 16.44 8.96 6.79
N GLU A 309 16.49 7.69 7.17
CA GLU A 309 15.63 7.09 8.20
C GLU A 309 15.87 7.68 9.60
N ASP A 310 17.13 7.91 10.00
CA ASP A 310 17.48 8.53 11.29
C ASP A 310 17.08 10.02 11.32
N TYR A 311 17.35 10.75 10.24
CA TYR A 311 17.02 12.16 10.10
C TYR A 311 15.51 12.42 10.09
N THR A 312 14.74 11.57 9.40
CA THR A 312 13.28 11.66 9.46
C THR A 312 12.78 11.23 10.83
N ALA A 313 13.26 10.12 11.40
CA ALA A 313 12.85 9.67 12.73
C ALA A 313 13.07 10.76 13.78
N SER A 314 14.18 11.51 13.73
CA SER A 314 14.41 12.65 14.62
C SER A 314 13.38 13.77 14.42
N GLN A 315 13.00 14.08 13.17
CA GLN A 315 11.94 15.06 12.88
C GLN A 315 10.57 14.64 13.45
N PHE A 316 10.30 13.34 13.52
CA PHE A 316 9.08 12.79 14.09
C PHE A 316 9.15 12.64 15.63
N ALA A 317 10.33 12.48 16.20
CA ALA A 317 10.56 12.30 17.63
C ALA A 317 10.55 13.62 18.43
N ASP A 318 10.79 14.76 17.77
CA ASP A 318 10.82 16.10 18.39
C ASP A 318 9.41 16.58 18.79
N ILE A 319 8.80 15.92 19.79
CA ILE A 319 7.53 16.31 20.43
C ILE A 319 7.65 17.70 21.09
N SER A 320 8.86 18.06 21.54
CA SER A 320 9.16 19.32 22.22
C SER A 320 9.12 20.54 21.31
N SER A 321 9.21 20.36 19.99
CA SER A 321 9.04 21.47 19.07
C SER A 321 7.55 21.83 19.01
N SER A 322 7.19 23.01 19.54
CA SER A 322 5.81 23.54 19.55
C SER A 322 5.18 23.70 18.16
N ASN A 323 5.91 23.39 17.09
CA ASN A 323 5.48 23.49 15.70
C ASN A 323 4.65 22.29 15.21
N GLY A 324 4.22 21.42 16.12
CA GLY A 324 3.24 20.37 15.87
C GLY A 324 3.90 19.03 15.57
N VAL A 325 3.33 17.97 16.15
CA VAL A 325 3.71 16.59 15.86
C VAL A 325 3.50 16.36 14.36
N ILE A 326 4.60 16.17 13.62
CA ILE A 326 4.51 15.79 12.21
C ILE A 326 3.94 14.37 12.19
N ILE A 327 2.85 14.14 11.46
CA ILE A 327 2.25 12.81 11.31
C ILE A 327 2.65 12.27 9.95
N GLU A 328 3.13 11.02 9.90
CA GLU A 328 3.43 10.38 8.63
C GLU A 328 2.14 10.20 7.84
N GLN A 329 2.12 10.69 6.59
CA GLN A 329 0.99 10.46 5.71
C GLN A 329 1.02 9.01 5.24
N ARG A 330 0.21 8.16 5.87
CA ARG A 330 -0.01 6.79 5.42
C ARG A 330 -1.38 6.68 4.77
N PRO A 331 -1.46 6.62 3.44
CA PRO A 331 -2.74 6.38 2.80
C PRO A 331 -3.24 4.97 3.13
N HIS A 332 -4.56 4.80 3.16
CA HIS A 332 -5.18 3.51 3.38
C HIS A 332 -4.94 2.57 2.18
N GLN A 333 -4.60 1.30 2.41
CA GLN A 333 -4.26 0.36 1.32
C GLN A 333 -5.33 0.26 0.24
N VAL A 334 -6.60 0.24 0.64
CA VAL A 334 -7.75 0.14 -0.28
C VAL A 334 -8.46 1.48 -0.45
N GLY A 335 -7.78 2.60 -0.16
CA GLY A 335 -8.32 3.95 -0.37
C GLY A 335 -9.56 4.27 0.46
N GLY A 336 -9.73 3.63 1.62
CA GLY A 336 -10.91 3.79 2.48
C GLY A 336 -12.19 3.15 1.95
N LEU A 337 -12.10 2.27 0.94
CA LEU A 337 -13.27 1.62 0.35
C LEU A 337 -14.01 0.69 1.34
N LEU A 338 -13.24 -0.04 2.16
CA LEU A 338 -13.78 -0.96 3.15
C LEU A 338 -12.81 -1.05 4.34
N TYR A 339 -13.35 -0.96 5.54
CA TYR A 339 -12.59 -1.16 6.80
C TYR A 339 -12.82 -2.54 7.41
N SER A 340 -13.90 -3.23 7.04
CA SER A 340 -14.06 -4.63 7.42
C SER A 340 -13.09 -5.50 6.62
N HIS A 341 -12.51 -6.51 7.27
CA HIS A 341 -11.65 -7.51 6.63
C HIS A 341 -12.35 -8.88 6.53
N PRO A 342 -13.43 -9.01 5.72
CA PRO A 342 -14.03 -10.32 5.53
C PRO A 342 -12.97 -11.24 4.91
N THR A 343 -12.82 -12.43 5.50
CA THR A 343 -11.95 -13.45 4.91
C THR A 343 -12.53 -13.93 3.58
N ASN A 344 -11.71 -14.52 2.72
CA ASN A 344 -12.20 -15.11 1.47
C ASN A 344 -13.27 -16.17 1.75
N LEU A 345 -13.09 -16.95 2.82
CA LEU A 345 -14.07 -17.93 3.29
C LEU A 345 -15.37 -17.26 3.75
N HIS A 346 -15.28 -16.15 4.50
CA HIS A 346 -16.46 -15.39 4.92
C HIS A 346 -17.25 -14.90 3.71
N THR A 347 -16.55 -14.32 2.73
CA THR A 347 -17.15 -13.86 1.47
C THR A 347 -17.83 -15.02 0.73
N GLN A 348 -17.21 -16.19 0.67
CA GLN A 348 -17.75 -17.36 -0.02
C GLN A 348 -19.02 -17.92 0.66
N LEU A 349 -19.05 -17.92 1.99
CA LEU A 349 -20.13 -18.58 2.75
C LEU A 349 -21.28 -17.64 3.11
N PHE A 350 -20.99 -16.40 3.50
CA PHE A 350 -21.96 -15.49 4.09
C PHE A 350 -22.41 -14.38 3.15
N ALA A 351 -21.63 -14.03 2.13
CA ALA A 351 -22.04 -12.98 1.19
C ALA A 351 -23.31 -13.41 0.46
N THR A 352 -24.40 -12.67 0.70
CA THR A 352 -25.68 -12.94 0.05
C THR A 352 -25.59 -12.61 -1.44
N PRO A 353 -26.05 -13.49 -2.34
CA PRO A 353 -26.12 -13.17 -3.75
C PRO A 353 -27.02 -11.96 -4.00
N GLN A 354 -26.51 -10.96 -4.71
CA GLN A 354 -27.23 -9.72 -5.03
C GLN A 354 -27.64 -9.73 -6.52
N PRO A 355 -28.69 -8.99 -6.91
CA PRO A 355 -29.06 -8.89 -8.32
C PRO A 355 -28.01 -8.11 -9.12
N GLY A 356 -27.69 -8.61 -10.31
CA GLY A 356 -26.82 -7.97 -11.30
C GLY A 356 -27.29 -8.25 -12.72
N ILE A 357 -26.68 -7.59 -13.71
CA ILE A 357 -27.05 -7.71 -15.12
C ILE A 357 -25.82 -8.17 -15.91
N VAL A 358 -25.93 -9.24 -16.69
CA VAL A 358 -24.89 -9.61 -17.66
C VAL A 358 -25.00 -8.67 -18.85
N LEU A 359 -24.03 -7.76 -19.03
CA LEU A 359 -24.12 -6.70 -20.04
C LEU A 359 -23.73 -7.20 -21.42
N GLN A 360 -22.50 -7.69 -21.58
CA GLN A 360 -21.96 -8.01 -22.90
C GLN A 360 -20.96 -9.14 -22.86
N ASN A 361 -20.79 -9.82 -23.99
CA ASN A 361 -19.65 -10.69 -24.24
C ASN A 361 -18.43 -9.86 -24.69
N ALA A 362 -17.24 -10.30 -24.34
CA ALA A 362 -15.98 -9.75 -24.81
C ALA A 362 -15.00 -10.90 -25.04
N ARG A 363 -14.13 -10.76 -26.05
CA ARG A 363 -13.07 -11.74 -26.32
C ARG A 363 -11.76 -11.18 -25.78
N VAL A 364 -11.16 -11.88 -24.83
CA VAL A 364 -9.82 -11.55 -24.35
C VAL A 364 -8.85 -12.52 -24.99
N LYS A 365 -7.95 -11.97 -25.81
CA LYS A 365 -6.83 -12.73 -26.37
C LYS A 365 -5.78 -12.87 -25.30
N THR A 366 -5.65 -14.05 -24.71
CA THR A 366 -4.46 -14.40 -23.94
C THR A 366 -3.41 -14.93 -24.91
N ASN A 367 -2.13 -14.97 -24.49
CA ASN A 367 -1.03 -15.45 -25.35
C ASN A 367 -1.24 -16.88 -25.87
N THR A 368 -2.09 -17.67 -25.22
CA THR A 368 -2.30 -19.09 -25.54
C THR A 368 -3.67 -19.35 -26.14
N HIS A 369 -4.73 -18.69 -25.67
CA HIS A 369 -6.11 -18.94 -26.13
C HIS A 369 -6.97 -17.67 -26.15
N GLU A 370 -7.92 -17.61 -27.09
CA GLU A 370 -9.00 -16.63 -27.05
C GLU A 370 -10.07 -17.13 -26.07
N GLU A 371 -10.21 -16.47 -24.92
CA GLU A 371 -11.24 -16.79 -23.94
C GLU A 371 -12.42 -15.82 -24.11
N THR A 372 -13.64 -16.36 -24.15
CA THR A 372 -14.83 -15.52 -24.09
C THR A 372 -15.13 -15.18 -22.64
N ILE A 373 -15.06 -13.89 -22.32
CA ILE A 373 -15.46 -13.36 -21.03
C ILE A 373 -16.75 -12.58 -21.18
N PHE A 374 -17.47 -12.42 -20.09
CA PHE A 374 -18.66 -11.60 -20.02
C PHE A 374 -18.39 -10.44 -19.07
N VAL A 375 -19.00 -9.29 -19.34
CA VAL A 375 -18.94 -8.12 -18.46
C VAL A 375 -20.28 -7.99 -17.77
N GLY A 376 -20.29 -7.95 -16.44
CA GLY A 376 -21.48 -7.72 -15.63
C GLY A 376 -21.63 -6.26 -15.22
N SER A 377 -22.83 -5.85 -14.84
CA SER A 377 -23.10 -4.68 -14.00
C SER A 377 -23.57 -5.19 -12.64
N PHE A 378 -22.76 -4.97 -11.60
CA PHE A 378 -23.01 -5.56 -10.29
C PHE A 378 -22.47 -4.67 -9.17
N GLY A 379 -23.33 -4.27 -8.24
CA GLY A 379 -22.92 -3.42 -7.11
C GLY A 379 -22.39 -2.03 -7.47
N GLY A 380 -22.61 -1.56 -8.71
CA GLY A 380 -21.97 -0.35 -9.23
C GLY A 380 -20.54 -0.57 -9.78
N LEU A 381 -20.08 -1.83 -9.83
CA LEU A 381 -18.87 -2.27 -10.52
C LEU A 381 -19.20 -2.89 -11.88
N MET A 382 -18.14 -3.09 -12.67
CA MET A 382 -18.19 -3.83 -13.93
C MET A 382 -17.30 -5.09 -13.86
N PRO A 383 -17.72 -6.13 -13.12
CA PRO A 383 -16.90 -7.33 -12.98
C PRO A 383 -16.81 -8.13 -14.28
N THR A 384 -15.70 -8.85 -14.44
CA THR A 384 -15.56 -9.89 -15.46
C THR A 384 -16.15 -11.21 -14.96
N ILE A 385 -16.89 -11.90 -15.82
CA ILE A 385 -17.54 -13.18 -15.55
C ILE A 385 -17.02 -14.15 -16.60
N LYS A 386 -16.46 -15.29 -16.18
CA LYS A 386 -15.99 -16.29 -17.13
C LYS A 386 -17.16 -17.00 -17.82
N GLN A 387 -16.89 -17.64 -18.95
CA GLN A 387 -17.92 -18.39 -19.68
C GLN A 387 -18.57 -19.49 -18.83
N GLU A 388 -17.80 -20.20 -18.01
CA GLU A 388 -18.26 -21.24 -17.07
C GLU A 388 -19.12 -20.67 -15.92
N ASP A 389 -18.88 -19.41 -15.57
CA ASP A 389 -19.46 -18.74 -14.41
C ASP A 389 -20.76 -17.99 -14.72
N ARG A 390 -21.11 -17.83 -16.00
CA ARG A 390 -22.30 -17.06 -16.42
C ARG A 390 -23.63 -17.80 -16.19
N GLY A 391 -23.58 -19.13 -16.03
CA GLY A 391 -24.77 -20.00 -16.03
C GLY A 391 -25.54 -19.92 -17.36
N ASP A 392 -26.86 -20.00 -17.29
CA ASP A 392 -27.74 -19.97 -18.48
C ASP A 392 -28.12 -18.54 -18.92
N LYS A 393 -27.37 -17.55 -18.46
CA LYS A 393 -27.71 -16.13 -18.69
C LYS A 393 -27.19 -15.65 -20.04
N ILE A 394 -28.07 -14.96 -20.75
CA ILE A 394 -27.80 -14.35 -22.05
C ILE A 394 -27.34 -12.91 -21.80
N PRO A 395 -26.24 -12.43 -22.41
CA PRO A 395 -25.83 -11.04 -22.29
C PRO A 395 -26.91 -10.09 -22.85
N LEU A 396 -27.03 -8.91 -22.25
CA LEU A 396 -27.97 -7.87 -22.69
C LEU A 396 -27.64 -7.36 -24.11
N LEU A 397 -26.36 -7.27 -24.42
CA LEU A 397 -25.81 -6.86 -25.70
C LEU A 397 -24.87 -7.95 -26.20
N ASP A 398 -25.15 -8.49 -27.38
CA ASP A 398 -24.22 -9.37 -28.09
C ASP A 398 -23.57 -8.59 -29.22
N HIS A 399 -22.26 -8.35 -29.14
CA HIS A 399 -21.52 -7.60 -30.16
C HIS A 399 -21.50 -8.29 -31.53
N HIS A 400 -21.82 -9.58 -31.57
CA HIS A 400 -21.90 -10.33 -32.82
C HIS A 400 -23.28 -10.26 -33.48
N SER A 401 -24.29 -9.80 -32.75
CA SER A 401 -25.64 -9.60 -33.28
C SER A 401 -25.79 -8.20 -33.85
N LEU A 402 -26.42 -8.09 -35.02
CA LEU A 402 -26.86 -6.81 -35.58
C LEU A 402 -28.07 -6.24 -34.84
N GLN A 403 -28.80 -7.10 -34.13
CA GLN A 403 -29.91 -6.70 -33.27
C GLN A 403 -29.32 -6.06 -32.01
N GLY A 404 -29.57 -4.77 -31.81
CA GLY A 404 -29.11 -4.02 -30.65
C GLY A 404 -29.73 -4.51 -29.33
N ILE A 405 -29.94 -3.61 -28.37
CA ILE A 405 -30.51 -3.99 -27.07
C ILE A 405 -31.99 -4.36 -27.22
N GLU A 406 -32.30 -5.65 -27.14
CA GLU A 406 -33.68 -6.14 -27.10
C GLU A 406 -34.23 -6.09 -25.67
N ARG A 407 -35.38 -5.41 -25.49
CA ARG A 407 -36.01 -5.25 -24.18
C ARG A 407 -36.43 -6.58 -23.55
N GLU A 408 -36.76 -7.58 -24.37
CA GLU A 408 -37.15 -8.91 -23.90
C GLU A 408 -35.97 -9.66 -23.26
N LYS A 409 -34.75 -9.39 -23.72
CA LYS A 409 -33.52 -9.99 -23.19
C LYS A 409 -33.13 -9.43 -21.82
N ILE A 410 -33.64 -8.25 -21.42
CA ILE A 410 -33.34 -7.64 -20.10
C ILE A 410 -33.68 -8.62 -18.97
N ARG A 411 -34.86 -9.24 -18.98
CA ARG A 411 -35.26 -10.18 -17.92
C ARG A 411 -34.38 -11.43 -17.89
N ARG A 412 -33.85 -11.85 -19.04
CA ARG A 412 -32.97 -13.02 -19.18
C ARG A 412 -31.52 -12.73 -18.79
N SER A 413 -31.08 -11.47 -18.91
CA SER A 413 -29.74 -11.03 -18.53
C SER A 413 -29.61 -10.69 -17.04
N VAL A 414 -30.72 -10.43 -16.34
CA VAL A 414 -30.72 -10.28 -14.88
C VAL A 414 -30.45 -11.63 -14.20
N ALA A 415 -29.49 -11.62 -13.27
CA ALA A 415 -29.07 -12.79 -12.53
C ALA A 415 -28.73 -12.43 -11.08
N LYS A 416 -28.83 -13.40 -10.17
CA LYS A 416 -28.22 -13.27 -8.84
C LYS A 416 -26.73 -13.56 -8.99
N MET A 417 -25.89 -12.61 -8.59
CA MET A 417 -24.45 -12.68 -8.73
C MET A 417 -23.79 -12.60 -7.36
N ARG A 418 -22.58 -13.13 -7.26
CA ARG A 418 -21.67 -12.95 -6.14
C ARG A 418 -20.29 -12.61 -6.68
N MET A 419 -19.54 -11.78 -5.97
CA MET A 419 -18.12 -11.55 -6.30
C MET A 419 -17.30 -12.80 -6.02
N VAL A 420 -16.29 -13.07 -6.83
CA VAL A 420 -15.31 -14.11 -6.56
C VAL A 420 -14.38 -13.63 -5.45
N PRO A 421 -14.26 -14.35 -4.32
CA PRO A 421 -13.39 -13.95 -3.21
C PRO A 421 -11.95 -13.68 -3.66
N GLY A 422 -11.35 -12.60 -3.16
CA GLY A 422 -9.96 -12.23 -3.47
C GLY A 422 -9.71 -11.66 -4.87
N THR A 423 -10.74 -11.51 -5.71
CA THR A 423 -10.59 -10.97 -7.08
C THR A 423 -10.83 -9.47 -7.20
N VAL A 424 -11.36 -8.84 -6.16
CA VAL A 424 -11.58 -7.38 -6.15
C VAL A 424 -10.24 -6.70 -5.90
N VAL A 425 -9.74 -6.00 -6.90
CA VAL A 425 -8.46 -5.32 -6.87
C VAL A 425 -8.65 -3.83 -7.07
N VAL A 426 -8.13 -3.04 -6.12
CA VAL A 426 -8.06 -1.59 -6.26
C VAL A 426 -6.77 -1.24 -6.99
N GLU A 427 -6.90 -0.78 -8.23
CA GLU A 427 -5.76 -0.36 -9.05
C GLU A 427 -5.40 1.09 -8.75
N ASP A 428 -6.40 1.98 -8.78
CA ASP A 428 -6.28 3.40 -8.49
C ASP A 428 -7.43 3.83 -7.56
N PRO A 429 -7.17 4.32 -6.34
CA PRO A 429 -8.21 4.81 -5.44
C PRO A 429 -8.72 6.20 -5.85
N PRO A 430 -9.85 6.66 -5.29
CA PRO A 430 -10.32 8.03 -5.51
C PRO A 430 -9.34 9.06 -4.94
N LEU A 431 -9.14 10.16 -5.68
CA LEU A 431 -8.36 11.30 -5.20
C LEU A 431 -9.22 12.13 -4.24
N SER A 432 -9.25 11.71 -2.98
CA SER A 432 -10.07 12.36 -1.95
C SER A 432 -9.46 13.65 -1.42
N VAL A 433 -8.13 13.79 -1.50
CA VAL A 433 -7.37 14.93 -0.98
C VAL A 433 -6.63 15.63 -2.12
N GLY A 434 -6.79 16.94 -2.24
CA GLY A 434 -6.10 17.77 -3.23
C GLY A 434 -7.00 18.86 -3.80
N ARG A 435 -6.41 19.78 -4.58
CA ARG A 435 -7.18 20.83 -5.29
C ARG A 435 -8.13 20.26 -6.33
N ASN A 436 -7.73 19.16 -6.97
CA ASN A 436 -8.47 18.49 -8.03
C ASN A 436 -8.98 17.13 -7.54
N SER A 437 -9.74 17.14 -6.44
CA SER A 437 -10.27 15.92 -5.86
C SER A 437 -11.34 15.30 -6.76
N SER A 438 -10.96 14.22 -7.44
CA SER A 438 -11.88 13.40 -8.21
C SER A 438 -12.47 12.33 -7.30
N GLY A 439 -13.79 12.29 -7.21
CA GLY A 439 -14.51 11.23 -6.51
C GLY A 439 -14.36 9.89 -7.22
N LEU A 440 -15.43 9.10 -7.31
CA LEU A 440 -15.35 7.76 -7.90
C LEU A 440 -15.01 7.71 -9.40
N LYS A 441 -15.06 8.85 -10.11
CA LYS A 441 -14.83 8.90 -11.57
C LYS A 441 -13.44 8.43 -11.99
N ASN A 442 -12.42 8.67 -11.17
CA ASN A 442 -11.05 8.26 -11.48
C ASN A 442 -10.65 6.96 -10.77
N THR A 443 -11.58 6.36 -10.01
CA THR A 443 -11.30 5.14 -9.29
C THR A 443 -11.32 3.96 -10.25
N ARG A 444 -10.26 3.16 -10.22
CA ARG A 444 -10.14 1.96 -11.05
C ARG A 444 -10.13 0.73 -10.17
N ILE A 445 -11.18 -0.09 -10.31
CA ILE A 445 -11.36 -1.33 -9.56
C ILE A 445 -11.58 -2.43 -10.58
N SER A 446 -10.67 -3.40 -10.61
CA SER A 446 -10.87 -4.64 -11.35
C SER A 446 -11.48 -5.69 -10.44
N SER A 447 -12.38 -6.50 -10.98
CA SER A 447 -13.10 -7.47 -10.15
C SER A 447 -13.70 -8.59 -11.00
N SER A 448 -13.96 -9.74 -10.38
CA SER A 448 -14.63 -10.86 -11.03
C SER A 448 -15.87 -11.30 -10.26
N ALA A 449 -16.89 -11.76 -10.98
CA ALA A 449 -18.15 -12.21 -10.41
C ALA A 449 -18.59 -13.54 -11.02
N ILE A 450 -19.39 -14.27 -10.25
CA ILE A 450 -20.01 -15.54 -10.61
C ILE A 450 -21.53 -15.40 -10.55
N VAL A 451 -22.24 -16.00 -11.51
CA VAL A 451 -23.69 -16.11 -11.47
C VAL A 451 -24.06 -17.30 -10.59
N VAL A 452 -24.95 -17.09 -9.62
CA VAL A 452 -25.44 -18.17 -8.75
C VAL A 452 -26.27 -19.15 -9.56
N GLY A 453 -25.95 -20.43 -9.40
CA GLY A 453 -26.51 -21.51 -10.23
C GLY A 453 -25.73 -21.77 -11.52
N SER A 454 -24.55 -21.17 -11.70
CA SER A 454 -23.62 -21.58 -12.75
C SER A 454 -23.10 -23.00 -12.52
N GLN A 455 -22.68 -23.68 -13.59
CA GLN A 455 -22.09 -25.01 -13.51
C GLN A 455 -20.87 -25.05 -12.58
N ALA A 456 -20.10 -23.95 -12.52
CA ALA A 456 -18.95 -23.82 -11.63
C ALA A 456 -19.32 -23.89 -10.14
N MET A 457 -20.53 -23.46 -9.73
CA MET A 457 -20.97 -23.65 -8.34
C MET A 457 -21.31 -25.11 -8.04
N PHE A 458 -21.84 -25.83 -9.02
CA PHE A 458 -22.21 -27.24 -8.89
C PHE A 458 -21.03 -28.21 -9.08
N SER A 459 -19.90 -27.73 -9.61
CA SER A 459 -18.68 -28.53 -9.74
C SER A 459 -17.89 -28.64 -8.43
N ASN A 460 -18.33 -27.95 -7.36
CA ASN A 460 -17.82 -28.23 -6.02
C ASN A 460 -18.08 -29.70 -5.68
N SER A 461 -17.01 -30.45 -5.43
CA SER A 461 -17.10 -31.87 -5.05
C SER A 461 -17.98 -32.12 -3.83
N ASN A 462 -18.20 -31.07 -3.02
CA ASN A 462 -19.06 -31.10 -1.86
C ASN A 462 -20.14 -30.00 -1.95
N PRO A 463 -21.42 -30.37 -2.14
CA PRO A 463 -22.51 -29.41 -2.23
C PRO A 463 -22.98 -28.90 -0.86
N TYR A 464 -22.52 -29.51 0.24
CA TYR A 464 -22.98 -29.17 1.59
C TYR A 464 -22.26 -27.93 2.12
N LYS A 465 -22.89 -27.26 3.10
CA LYS A 465 -22.32 -26.07 3.73
C LYS A 465 -21.06 -26.45 4.52
N ILE A 466 -19.97 -25.70 4.34
CA ILE A 466 -18.74 -25.91 5.12
C ILE A 466 -19.07 -25.90 6.62
N GLY A 467 -18.60 -26.93 7.34
CA GLY A 467 -18.84 -27.13 8.77
C GLY A 467 -20.15 -27.87 9.11
N SER A 468 -20.99 -28.21 8.13
CA SER A 468 -22.09 -29.16 8.32
C SER A 468 -21.56 -30.59 8.45
N MET A 469 -22.31 -31.45 9.13
CA MET A 469 -21.92 -32.86 9.32
C MET A 469 -21.82 -33.58 7.97
N GLU A 470 -22.71 -33.25 7.04
CA GLU A 470 -22.75 -33.79 5.68
C GLU A 470 -21.51 -33.35 4.88
N TYR A 471 -21.04 -32.11 5.08
CA TYR A 471 -19.80 -31.65 4.45
C TYR A 471 -18.59 -32.47 4.92
N VAL A 472 -18.51 -32.75 6.23
CA VAL A 472 -17.42 -33.58 6.77
C VAL A 472 -17.54 -35.03 6.28
N ALA A 473 -18.76 -35.58 6.22
CA ALA A 473 -19.00 -36.94 5.76
C ALA A 473 -18.66 -37.19 4.28
N LEU A 474 -18.74 -36.15 3.45
CA LEU A 474 -18.42 -36.21 2.02
C LEU A 474 -16.99 -35.80 1.67
N GLN A 475 -16.11 -35.57 2.65
CA GLN A 475 -14.70 -35.44 2.33
C GLN A 475 -14.25 -36.73 1.63
N PRO A 476 -13.72 -36.64 0.40
CA PRO A 476 -13.29 -37.84 -0.31
C PRO A 476 -12.31 -38.56 0.59
N PRO A 477 -12.50 -39.88 0.85
CA PRO A 477 -11.60 -40.61 1.71
C PRO A 477 -10.20 -40.42 1.16
N THR A 478 -9.32 -39.78 1.94
CA THR A 478 -7.93 -39.61 1.57
C THR A 478 -7.35 -41.00 1.45
N THR A 479 -7.14 -41.45 0.22
CA THR A 479 -6.61 -42.80 0.01
C THR A 479 -5.24 -42.86 0.68
N LYS A 480 -4.94 -43.95 1.41
CA LYS A 480 -3.67 -44.09 2.15
C LYS A 480 -2.41 -43.86 1.28
N SER A 481 -2.53 -44.01 -0.05
CA SER A 481 -1.50 -43.64 -1.03
C SER A 481 -1.15 -42.14 -1.00
N ASP A 482 -2.12 -41.24 -0.79
CA ASP A 482 -1.90 -39.80 -0.76
C ASP A 482 -1.18 -39.35 0.53
N ILE A 483 -1.42 -40.06 1.63
CA ILE A 483 -0.79 -39.78 2.93
C ILE A 483 0.70 -40.20 2.92
N SER A 484 1.04 -41.29 2.22
CA SER A 484 2.43 -41.76 2.12
C SER A 484 3.34 -40.91 1.22
N ALA A 485 2.77 -40.09 0.34
CA ALA A 485 3.51 -39.16 -0.52
C ALA A 485 3.81 -37.79 0.13
N GLY A 486 3.27 -37.53 1.33
CA GLY A 486 3.20 -36.21 1.98
C GLY A 486 4.41 -35.74 2.80
N ILE A 487 5.62 -36.30 2.65
CA ILE A 487 6.85 -35.79 3.32
C ILE A 487 7.99 -35.58 2.30
N ARG A 488 7.67 -35.26 1.04
CA ARG A 488 8.64 -34.63 0.14
C ARG A 488 8.07 -33.32 -0.36
N SER A 489 8.42 -32.24 0.36
CA SER A 489 8.22 -30.86 -0.04
C SER A 489 8.62 -30.68 -1.51
N ARG A 490 7.61 -30.62 -2.39
CA ARG A 490 7.72 -30.11 -3.75
C ARG A 490 6.75 -28.94 -3.84
N SER A 491 7.31 -27.75 -3.85
CA SER A 491 6.65 -26.44 -3.97
C SER A 491 5.90 -26.18 -5.29
N ASP A 492 5.56 -27.21 -6.06
CA ASP A 492 5.01 -27.09 -7.43
C ASP A 492 3.59 -27.65 -7.59
N VAL A 493 2.92 -28.06 -6.51
CA VAL A 493 1.52 -28.51 -6.61
C VAL A 493 0.60 -27.29 -6.66
N LYS A 494 0.26 -26.88 -7.88
CA LYS A 494 -0.84 -25.94 -8.14
C LYS A 494 -2.14 -26.47 -7.52
N PRO A 495 -2.99 -25.60 -6.94
CA PRO A 495 -4.23 -26.02 -6.29
C PRO A 495 -5.12 -26.83 -7.25
N LEU A 496 -5.70 -27.89 -6.70
CA LEU A 496 -6.37 -29.02 -7.36
C LEU A 496 -7.71 -28.68 -8.05
N HIS A 497 -7.90 -27.44 -8.51
CA HIS A 497 -9.12 -27.02 -9.21
C HIS A 497 -9.00 -26.99 -10.74
N ALA A 498 -7.93 -27.53 -11.31
CA ALA A 498 -7.74 -27.62 -12.75
C ALA A 498 -7.16 -28.98 -13.15
N GLN A 499 -7.98 -30.04 -13.19
CA GLN A 499 -7.68 -31.24 -13.97
C GLN A 499 -8.87 -32.23 -14.06
N ILE A 500 -9.86 -31.90 -14.88
CA ILE A 500 -10.60 -32.93 -15.64
C ILE A 500 -10.59 -32.51 -17.10
N ALA A 501 -9.51 -32.88 -17.79
CA ALA A 501 -9.44 -33.19 -19.21
C ALA A 501 -7.98 -33.51 -19.57
N ARG A 502 -7.62 -34.79 -19.51
CA ARG A 502 -6.42 -35.32 -20.18
C ARG A 502 -6.88 -36.41 -21.15
N ASN A 503 -6.79 -36.13 -22.45
CA ASN A 503 -5.79 -36.74 -23.34
C ASN A 503 -6.24 -36.63 -24.81
N LYS A 504 -5.41 -35.99 -25.63
CA LYS A 504 -4.63 -36.69 -26.67
C LYS A 504 -3.72 -35.70 -27.42
N PHE A 505 -2.48 -36.17 -27.63
CA PHE A 505 -1.46 -35.79 -28.62
C PHE A 505 -0.23 -35.00 -28.15
N GLY A 506 0.91 -35.66 -28.37
CA GLY A 506 2.10 -35.05 -28.96
C GLY A 506 3.15 -34.50 -28.02
N ARG A 507 4.06 -35.36 -27.56
CA ARG A 507 5.40 -34.96 -27.12
C ARG A 507 6.11 -34.23 -28.26
N ASN A 508 6.66 -33.06 -28.00
CA ASN A 508 7.91 -32.61 -28.61
C ASN A 508 8.66 -31.69 -27.65
N THR A 509 9.70 -32.24 -27.06
CA THR A 509 10.72 -31.53 -26.28
C THR A 509 11.76 -30.97 -27.24
N VAL A 510 11.91 -29.64 -27.31
CA VAL A 510 13.08 -29.02 -27.95
C VAL A 510 13.84 -28.25 -26.88
N SER A 511 15.05 -28.74 -26.60
CA SER A 511 16.06 -28.11 -25.76
C SER A 511 16.58 -26.83 -26.42
N TRP A 512 16.63 -25.72 -25.68
CA TRP A 512 17.40 -24.55 -26.09
C TRP A 512 18.80 -24.63 -25.45
N LYS A 513 19.78 -25.08 -26.25
CA LYS A 513 21.19 -24.84 -25.98
C LYS A 513 21.52 -23.40 -26.40
N LYS A 514 22.25 -22.71 -25.52
CA LYS A 514 23.02 -21.50 -25.83
C LYS A 514 23.98 -21.80 -26.97
N ASN A 515 24.13 -20.89 -27.93
CA ASN A 515 25.38 -20.69 -28.64
C ASN A 515 25.56 -19.23 -29.06
N LEU A 516 26.77 -18.77 -28.81
CA LEU A 516 27.37 -17.48 -29.07
C LEU A 516 28.31 -17.65 -30.29
N VAL A 517 28.61 -16.53 -30.95
CA VAL A 517 29.75 -16.28 -31.89
C VAL A 517 29.49 -16.41 -33.41
N ALA A 518 29.38 -15.21 -34.02
CA ALA A 518 30.13 -14.59 -35.13
C ALA A 518 30.27 -15.22 -36.55
N SER A 519 30.28 -14.28 -37.51
CA SER A 519 30.87 -14.28 -38.87
C SER A 519 30.15 -15.15 -39.93
N SER A 520 30.07 -14.83 -41.22
CA SER A 520 30.49 -13.71 -42.07
C SER A 520 29.94 -13.95 -43.49
N ALA A 521 29.84 -12.87 -44.27
CA ALA A 521 29.97 -12.77 -45.72
C ALA A 521 28.88 -13.35 -46.67
N ASP A 522 28.32 -12.40 -47.43
CA ASP A 522 28.05 -12.38 -48.88
C ASP A 522 27.10 -13.41 -49.52
N THR A 523 26.04 -12.93 -50.16
CA THR A 523 26.05 -12.52 -51.58
C THR A 523 24.63 -12.11 -52.03
N GLN A 524 24.53 -10.96 -52.74
CA GLN A 524 23.56 -10.51 -53.77
C GLN A 524 22.09 -11.00 -53.70
N GLY A 525 21.05 -10.19 -53.80
CA GLY A 525 20.88 -8.87 -54.37
C GLY A 525 19.47 -8.85 -54.99
N ASN A 526 18.63 -7.90 -54.61
CA ASN A 526 17.62 -7.37 -55.53
C ASN A 526 17.07 -6.03 -55.03
N LYS A 527 17.12 -5.05 -55.94
CA LYS A 527 16.69 -3.66 -55.79
C LYS A 527 15.18 -3.55 -56.02
N SER A 528 14.49 -2.81 -55.15
CA SER A 528 13.38 -1.90 -55.49
C SER A 528 13.08 -1.05 -54.24
N THR A 529 13.62 0.16 -54.17
CA THR A 529 12.99 1.46 -54.50
C THR A 529 11.91 1.94 -53.52
N LEU A 530 12.23 3.09 -52.91
CA LEU A 530 11.37 4.17 -52.38
C LEU A 530 11.01 4.15 -50.89
N GLY A 531 11.57 5.13 -50.15
CA GLY A 531 11.00 5.64 -48.88
C GLY A 531 11.97 6.02 -47.76
N ASN A 532 12.86 7.00 -47.95
CA ASN A 532 13.54 7.75 -46.87
C ASN A 532 12.49 8.56 -46.06
N GLY A 533 12.62 8.91 -44.78
CA GLY A 533 13.71 8.80 -43.80
C GLY A 533 13.13 9.03 -42.37
N SER A 534 13.68 8.33 -41.37
CA SER A 534 14.63 8.85 -40.36
C SER A 534 14.02 9.47 -39.11
N SER A 535 14.36 8.81 -38.01
CA SER A 535 14.23 9.14 -36.59
C SER A 535 14.63 10.57 -36.20
N LEU A 536 13.94 11.12 -35.19
CA LEU A 536 14.38 12.26 -34.39
C LEU A 536 14.53 11.86 -32.92
N LEU A 537 15.75 11.50 -32.54
CA LEU A 537 16.26 11.49 -31.15
C LEU A 537 17.61 12.21 -31.15
N SER A 538 17.55 13.54 -31.18
CA SER A 538 18.60 14.52 -30.83
C SER A 538 18.04 15.86 -31.29
N THR A 539 17.84 16.87 -30.44
CA THR A 539 18.90 17.83 -30.10
C THR A 539 18.36 18.75 -28.99
N LEU A 540 19.05 18.77 -27.85
CA LEU A 540 19.01 19.86 -26.87
C LEU A 540 20.06 20.89 -27.30
N GLN A 541 19.67 22.05 -27.80
CA GLN A 541 20.46 23.28 -27.65
C GLN A 541 19.69 24.52 -28.13
N THR A 542 19.65 25.51 -27.22
CA THR A 542 19.69 26.95 -27.50
C THR A 542 18.46 27.62 -28.14
N ILE A 543 17.62 28.26 -27.32
CA ILE A 543 17.02 29.56 -27.67
C ILE A 543 17.15 30.50 -26.47
N VAL A 544 18.05 31.46 -26.63
CA VAL A 544 18.17 32.72 -25.91
C VAL A 544 17.42 33.77 -26.74
N ASN A 545 16.62 34.58 -26.05
CA ASN A 545 16.12 35.91 -26.41
C ASN A 545 15.56 36.17 -27.82
N HIS A 546 14.26 36.45 -27.89
CA HIS A 546 13.83 37.72 -28.48
C HIS A 546 12.42 38.11 -27.97
N GLU A 547 12.38 39.11 -27.09
CA GLU A 547 11.23 40.01 -26.96
C GLU A 547 11.16 40.89 -28.21
N GLN A 548 9.94 41.18 -28.68
CA GLN A 548 9.51 42.47 -29.25
C GLN A 548 7.98 42.49 -29.38
N PRO A 549 7.36 43.68 -29.40
CA PRO A 549 6.05 43.94 -28.81
C PRO A 549 4.93 44.08 -29.85
N LEU A 550 3.68 43.82 -29.42
CA LEU A 550 2.46 44.51 -29.82
C LEU A 550 1.46 44.48 -28.66
#